data_AF-A0A5B2VUS1-F1
#
_entry.id   AF-A0A5B2VUS1-F1
#
_cell.length_a   1.000
_cell.length_b   1.000
_cell.length_c   1.000
_cell.angle_alpha   90.00
_cell.angle_beta   90.00
_cell.angle_gamma   90.00
#
_symmetry.space_group_name_H-M   'P 1'
#
loop_
_entity.id
_entity.type
_entity.pdbx_description
1 polymer ?
#
loop_
_entity_poly.entity_id
_entity_poly.type
_entity_poly.pdbx_seq_one_letter_code
_entity_poly.pdbx_strand_id
1 'polypeptide(L)'
;GPGLLRALVTHRPDVAVVDVRLPPTFTDEGIRAAIEARAQVPGLPILVLSQYVEQLYARELLSDRAGGVGYMLKDRVSDVTQFVEAVRRVAGGRTAMDPEVISQLLA
;
A
#
# COMPACT_ATOMS: atom_id res chain seq x y z
N GLY A 1 10.48 6.40 -0.46
CA GLY A 1 11.69 7.18 -0.12
C GLY A 1 11.48 8.09 1.10
N PRO A 2 12.51 8.80 1.59
CA PRO A 2 12.46 9.58 2.83
C PRO A 2 11.44 10.73 2.85
N GLY A 3 11.16 11.34 1.69
CA GLY A 3 10.14 12.38 1.56
C GLY A 3 8.72 11.86 1.80
N LEU A 4 8.41 10.64 1.29
CA LEU A 4 7.12 10.00 1.49
C LEU A 4 6.87 9.69 2.97
N LEU A 5 7.83 9.04 3.64
CA LEU A 5 7.71 8.73 5.06
C LEU A 5 7.37 9.97 5.89
N ARG A 6 8.11 11.07 5.65
CA ARG A 6 7.87 12.35 6.32
C ARG A 6 6.46 12.87 6.07
N ALA A 7 6.01 12.86 4.82
CA ALA A 7 4.67 13.32 4.46
C ALA A 7 3.58 12.49 5.15
N LEU A 8 3.71 11.16 5.17
CA LEU A 8 2.76 10.26 5.82
C LEU A 8 2.63 10.50 7.32
N VAL A 9 3.77 10.59 8.02
CA VAL A 9 3.80 10.79 9.48
C VAL A 9 3.30 12.19 9.87
N THR A 10 3.58 13.20 9.02
CA THR A 10 3.21 14.60 9.28
C THR A 10 1.73 14.85 9.00
N HIS A 11 1.24 14.44 7.84
CA HIS A 11 -0.12 14.78 7.39
C HIS A 11 -1.18 13.78 7.81
N ARG A 12 -0.79 12.53 8.12
CA ARG A 12 -1.70 11.45 8.57
C ARG A 12 -3.00 11.38 7.75
N PRO A 13 -2.88 11.19 6.42
CA PRO A 13 -4.04 11.24 5.54
C PRO A 13 -5.07 10.15 5.88
N ASP A 14 -6.33 10.39 5.54
CA ASP A 14 -7.40 9.39 5.65
C ASP A 14 -7.11 8.14 4.80
N VAL A 15 -6.34 8.30 3.73
CA VAL A 15 -5.75 7.22 2.95
C VAL A 15 -4.57 7.73 2.14
N ALA A 16 -3.48 6.98 2.13
CA ALA A 16 -2.36 7.21 1.23
C ALA A 16 -2.37 6.21 0.07
N VAL A 17 -2.21 6.69 -1.16
CA VAL A 17 -1.96 5.84 -2.33
C VAL A 17 -0.48 5.92 -2.66
N VAL A 18 0.22 4.78 -2.59
CA VAL A 18 1.68 4.72 -2.63
C VAL A 18 2.14 3.78 -3.72
N ASP A 19 2.96 4.27 -4.64
CA ASP A 19 3.71 3.39 -5.55
C ASP A 19 4.81 2.64 -4.78
N VAL A 20 4.98 1.34 -5.03
CA VAL A 20 6.09 0.54 -4.48
C VAL A 20 7.45 1.10 -4.89
N ARG A 21 7.59 1.44 -6.18
CA ARG A 21 8.86 1.81 -6.80
C ARG A 21 8.96 3.32 -6.88
N LEU A 22 9.79 3.91 -6.03
CA LEU A 22 10.04 5.35 -5.99
C LEU A 22 11.53 5.63 -6.23
N PRO A 23 11.92 6.84 -6.63
CA PRO A 23 13.33 7.23 -6.61
C PRO A 23 13.97 7.03 -5.21
N PRO A 24 15.30 6.79 -5.14
CA PRO A 24 16.26 6.87 -6.25
C PRO A 24 16.49 5.56 -7.04
N THR A 25 16.24 4.38 -6.47
CA THR A 25 16.54 3.09 -7.11
C THR A 25 15.34 2.48 -7.83
N PHE A 26 14.12 2.96 -7.55
CA PHE A 26 12.88 2.45 -8.17
C PHE A 26 12.68 0.95 -7.92
N THR A 27 12.94 0.50 -6.69
CA THR A 27 12.87 -0.92 -6.30
C THR A 27 11.75 -1.17 -5.28
N ASP A 28 11.87 -0.63 -4.08
CA ASP A 28 11.00 -0.98 -2.95
C ASP A 28 10.81 0.18 -1.95
N GLU A 29 11.31 1.37 -2.28
CA GLU A 29 11.40 2.48 -1.34
C GLU A 29 10.03 3.02 -0.93
N GLY A 30 8.99 2.81 -1.73
CA GLY A 30 7.63 3.19 -1.41
C GLY A 30 6.98 2.26 -0.39
N ILE A 31 7.06 0.95 -0.61
CA ILE A 31 6.48 -0.03 0.32
C ILE A 31 7.23 -0.05 1.66
N ARG A 32 8.56 0.09 1.65
CA ARG A 32 9.34 0.24 2.88
C ARG A 32 8.96 1.49 3.66
N ALA A 33 8.76 2.62 2.97
CA ALA A 33 8.31 3.85 3.62
C ALA A 33 6.88 3.72 4.17
N ALA A 34 6.01 2.96 3.51
CA ALA A 34 4.66 2.67 4.01
C ALA A 34 4.68 1.80 5.28
N ILE A 35 5.49 0.74 5.29
CA ILE A 35 5.67 -0.13 6.46
C ILE A 35 6.22 0.69 7.64
N GLU A 36 7.28 1.45 7.42
CA GLU A 36 7.88 2.32 8.43
C GLU A 36 6.89 3.38 8.94
N ALA A 37 6.11 4.00 8.05
CA ALA A 37 5.10 4.97 8.45
C ALA A 37 4.03 4.35 9.35
N ARG A 38 3.64 3.10 9.10
CA ARG A 38 2.66 2.38 9.94
C ARG A 38 3.24 1.92 11.27
N ALA A 39 4.54 1.62 11.33
CA ALA A 39 5.22 1.39 12.60
C ALA A 39 5.20 2.64 13.50
N GLN A 40 5.32 3.84 12.90
CA GLN A 40 5.27 5.11 13.62
C GLN A 40 3.85 5.63 13.88
N VAL A 41 2.91 5.32 12.98
CA VAL A 41 1.50 5.71 13.05
C VAL A 41 0.63 4.45 12.88
N PRO A 42 0.41 3.69 13.98
CA PRO A 42 -0.41 2.48 13.93
C PRO A 42 -1.80 2.77 13.39
N GLY A 43 -2.27 1.96 12.43
CA GLY A 43 -3.58 2.15 11.82
C GLY A 43 -3.60 3.05 10.58
N LEU A 44 -2.47 3.66 10.18
CA LEU A 44 -2.40 4.55 9.02
C LEU A 44 -2.91 3.84 7.75
N PRO A 45 -3.98 4.33 7.11
CA PRO A 45 -4.55 3.65 5.95
C PRO A 45 -3.70 3.83 4.69
N ILE A 46 -3.25 2.73 4.10
CA ILE A 46 -2.37 2.76 2.92
C ILE A 46 -2.85 1.78 1.84
N LEU A 47 -3.01 2.27 0.61
CA LEU A 47 -3.17 1.48 -0.60
C LEU A 47 -1.86 1.50 -1.39
N VAL A 48 -1.20 0.37 -1.49
CA VAL A 48 0.02 0.20 -2.28
C VAL A 48 -0.33 -0.17 -3.72
N LEU A 49 0.32 0.49 -4.68
CA LEU A 49 0.26 0.22 -6.11
C LEU A 49 1.56 -0.38 -6.58
N SER A 50 1.51 -1.50 -7.31
CA SER A 50 2.72 -2.11 -7.86
C SER A 50 2.54 -2.60 -9.28
N GLN A 51 3.62 -2.63 -10.05
CA GLN A 51 3.65 -3.32 -11.34
C GLN A 51 3.76 -4.85 -11.16
N TYR A 52 4.45 -5.30 -10.11
CA TYR A 52 4.65 -6.71 -9.75
C TYR A 52 4.57 -6.90 -8.24
N VAL A 53 4.27 -8.11 -7.76
CA VAL A 53 4.16 -8.35 -6.31
C VAL A 53 5.54 -8.45 -5.68
N GLU A 54 5.86 -7.53 -4.77
CA GLU A 54 7.06 -7.60 -3.94
C GLU A 54 6.75 -8.47 -2.70
N GLN A 55 6.84 -9.80 -2.86
CA GLN A 55 6.30 -10.78 -1.90
C GLN A 55 6.77 -10.57 -0.45
N LEU A 56 8.07 -10.29 -0.25
CA LEU A 56 8.65 -10.11 1.08
C LEU A 56 7.94 -8.98 1.84
N TYR A 57 7.79 -7.82 1.21
CA TYR A 57 7.20 -6.64 1.83
C TYR A 57 5.66 -6.66 1.81
N ALA A 58 5.05 -7.28 0.81
CA ALA A 58 3.60 -7.48 0.79
C ALA A 58 3.14 -8.28 2.01
N ARG A 59 3.85 -9.36 2.37
CA ARG A 59 3.55 -10.15 3.56
C ARG A 59 3.73 -9.36 4.85
N GLU A 60 4.78 -8.56 4.94
CA GLU A 60 5.02 -7.69 6.10
C GLU A 60 3.90 -6.67 6.28
N LEU A 61 3.54 -5.94 5.22
CA LEU A 61 2.45 -4.97 5.23
C LEU A 61 1.10 -5.59 5.59
N LEU A 62 0.84 -6.83 5.16
CA LEU A 62 -0.40 -7.56 5.44
C LEU A 62 -0.44 -8.23 6.82
N SER A 63 0.73 -8.46 7.42
CA SER A 63 0.82 -9.03 8.77
C SER A 63 0.40 -8.01 9.83
N ASP A 64 0.51 -6.72 9.52
CA ASP A 64 -0.01 -5.64 10.35
C ASP A 64 -1.55 -5.57 10.24
N ARG A 65 -2.21 -5.82 11.38
CA ARG A 65 -3.67 -5.84 11.49
C ARG A 65 -4.28 -4.49 11.91
N ALA A 66 -3.46 -3.46 12.13
CA ALA A 66 -3.96 -2.16 12.56
C ALA A 66 -4.48 -1.34 11.36
N GLY A 67 -5.77 -1.04 11.30
CA GLY A 67 -6.34 -0.16 10.27
C GLY A 67 -6.34 -0.74 8.84
N GLY A 68 -6.60 0.11 7.86
CA GLY A 68 -6.81 -0.30 6.46
C GLY A 68 -5.51 -0.51 5.69
N VAL A 69 -5.42 -1.62 4.94
CA VAL A 69 -4.30 -1.91 4.03
C VAL A 69 -4.86 -2.34 2.68
N GLY A 70 -4.30 -1.84 1.59
CA GLY A 70 -4.55 -2.40 0.29
C GLY A 70 -3.29 -2.65 -0.51
N TYR A 71 -3.37 -3.61 -1.42
CA TYR A 71 -2.34 -3.90 -2.41
C TYR A 71 -3.02 -4.16 -3.75
N MET A 72 -2.69 -3.35 -4.74
CA MET A 72 -3.30 -3.40 -6.07
C MET A 72 -2.24 -3.33 -7.17
N LEU A 73 -2.45 -4.09 -8.25
CA LEU A 73 -1.62 -4.00 -9.44
C LEU A 73 -1.95 -2.74 -10.25
N LYS A 74 -0.94 -2.09 -10.82
CA LYS A 74 -1.10 -0.85 -11.60
C LYS A 74 -2.04 -1.01 -12.79
N ASP A 75 -2.04 -2.18 -13.42
CA ASP A 75 -2.95 -2.49 -14.54
C ASP A 75 -4.42 -2.37 -14.14
N ARG A 76 -4.74 -2.59 -12.87
CA ARG A 76 -6.10 -2.51 -12.32
C ARG A 76 -6.56 -1.09 -12.03
N VAL A 77 -5.64 -0.15 -11.94
CA VAL A 77 -5.97 1.28 -11.77
C VAL A 77 -6.71 1.83 -13.00
N SER A 78 -6.56 1.18 -14.15
CA SER A 78 -7.34 1.51 -15.37
C SER A 78 -8.84 1.28 -15.20
N ASP A 79 -9.25 0.37 -14.31
CA ASP A 79 -10.62 0.26 -13.82
C ASP A 79 -10.83 1.25 -12.67
N VAL A 80 -11.24 2.47 -13.05
CA VAL A 80 -11.43 3.58 -12.10
C VAL A 80 -12.45 3.24 -11.01
N THR A 81 -13.50 2.49 -11.34
CA THR A 81 -14.52 2.10 -10.36
C THR A 81 -13.90 1.20 -9.29
N GLN A 82 -13.18 0.15 -9.73
CA GLN A 82 -12.50 -0.77 -8.82
C GLN A 82 -11.44 -0.05 -7.96
N PHE A 83 -10.66 0.85 -8.57
CA PHE A 83 -9.66 1.64 -7.86
C PHE A 83 -10.28 2.52 -6.77
N VAL A 84 -11.35 3.26 -7.09
CA VAL A 84 -12.05 4.13 -6.12
C VAL A 84 -12.68 3.31 -5.00
N GLU A 85 -13.26 2.15 -5.30
CA GLU A 85 -13.77 1.23 -4.29
C GLU A 85 -12.68 0.74 -3.34
N ALA A 86 -11.50 0.38 -3.86
CA ALA A 86 -10.35 -0.01 -3.05
C ALA A 86 -9.88 1.12 -2.13
N VAL A 87 -9.75 2.34 -2.66
CA VAL A 87 -9.38 3.53 -1.87
C VAL A 87 -10.38 3.76 -0.73
N ARG A 88 -11.69 3.76 -1.02
CA ARG A 88 -12.74 3.93 0.01
C ARG A 88 -12.74 2.81 1.03
N ARG A 89 -12.45 1.58 0.62
CA ARG A 89 -12.37 0.42 1.52
C ARG A 89 -11.22 0.57 2.50
N VAL A 90 -10.03 0.95 2.01
CA VAL A 90 -8.85 1.21 2.83
C VAL A 90 -9.07 2.39 3.78
N ALA A 91 -9.62 3.50 3.28
CA ALA A 91 -9.96 4.65 4.11
C ALA A 91 -10.94 4.29 5.24
N GLY A 92 -11.87 3.35 5.00
CA GLY A 92 -12.79 2.82 6.01
C GLY A 92 -12.16 1.77 6.96
N GLY A 93 -10.83 1.64 6.99
CA GLY A 93 -10.12 0.72 7.87
C GLY A 93 -10.17 -0.75 7.44
N ARG A 94 -10.55 -1.04 6.20
CA ARG A 94 -10.69 -2.41 5.68
C ARG A 94 -9.58 -2.76 4.70
N THR A 95 -9.40 -4.06 4.47
CA THR A 95 -8.42 -4.56 3.51
C THR A 95 -8.95 -4.52 2.07
N ALA A 96 -8.10 -4.14 1.10
CA ALA A 96 -8.40 -4.21 -0.34
C ALA A 96 -7.25 -4.90 -1.10
N MET A 97 -7.45 -6.15 -1.52
CA MET A 97 -6.43 -6.94 -2.21
C MET A 97 -6.86 -7.22 -3.63
N ASP A 98 -5.96 -7.00 -4.57
CA ASP A 98 -6.14 -7.52 -5.92
C ASP A 98 -6.04 -9.07 -5.92
N PRO A 99 -6.94 -9.78 -6.62
CA PRO A 99 -6.92 -11.25 -6.66
C PRO A 99 -5.61 -11.84 -7.19
N GLU A 100 -4.93 -11.16 -8.12
CA GLU A 100 -3.64 -11.61 -8.66
C GLU A 100 -2.52 -11.46 -7.63
N VAL A 101 -2.63 -10.48 -6.73
CA VAL A 101 -1.70 -10.36 -5.62
C VAL A 101 -1.87 -11.54 -4.66
N ILE A 102 -3.11 -11.95 -4.40
CA ILE A 102 -3.41 -13.10 -3.53
C ILE A 102 -2.86 -14.39 -4.15
N SER A 103 -3.10 -14.63 -5.44
CA SER A 103 -2.61 -15.84 -6.11
C SER A 103 -1.08 -15.94 -6.04
N GLN A 104 -0.36 -14.84 -6.26
CA GLN A 104 1.10 -14.81 -6.18
C GLN A 104 1.67 -14.96 -4.75
N LEU A 105 0.90 -14.61 -3.72
CA LEU A 105 1.32 -14.79 -2.32
C LEU A 105 1.06 -16.21 -1.79
N LEU A 106 0.17 -16.98 -2.45
CA LEU A 106 -0.20 -18.34 -2.06
C LEU A 106 0.47 -19.43 -2.91
N ALA A 107 1.09 -19.05 -4.03
CA ALA A 107 1.92 -19.92 -4.85
C ALA A 107 3.22 -20.31 -4.15
#